data_AF-A0A2E7PKU0-F1
#
_entry.id   AF-A0A2E7PKU0-F1
#
_cell.length_a   1.000
_cell.length_b   1.000
_cell.length_c   1.000
_cell.angle_alpha   90.00
_cell.angle_beta   90.00
_cell.angle_gamma   90.00
#
_symmetry.space_group_name_H-M   'P 1'
#
loop_
_entity.id
_entity.type
_entity.pdbx_description
1 polymer ?
#
loop_
_entity_poly.entity_id
_entity_poly.type
_entity_poly.pdbx_seq_one_letter_code
_entity_poly.pdbx_strand_id
1 'polypeptide(L)'
;AKIISEDGVFRTFANTGGDMVHKNMDKKLVKALTAAFIKGVPALQRKVPFAKTTKYGIIDDAQMGMCSAKVKFHPGAVEAWEEAGHKVADCAK
;
A
#
# COMPACT_ATOMS: atom_id res chain seq x y z
N ALA A 1 -6.00 12.13 -20.36
CA ALA A 1 -6.15 10.91 -19.55
C ALA A 1 -7.18 10.01 -20.21
N LYS A 2 -6.93 8.70 -20.31
CA LYS A 2 -7.92 7.73 -20.83
C LYS A 2 -8.80 7.28 -19.66
N ILE A 3 -10.10 7.60 -19.70
CA ILE A 3 -11.05 7.18 -18.67
C ILE A 3 -11.36 5.69 -18.89
N ILE A 4 -11.12 4.87 -17.87
CA ILE A 4 -11.50 3.45 -17.85
C ILE A 4 -12.69 3.33 -16.89
N SER A 5 -13.89 3.33 -17.44
CA SER A 5 -15.16 3.15 -16.72
C SER A 5 -16.10 2.30 -17.57
N GLU A 6 -16.97 1.52 -16.92
CA GLU A 6 -17.98 0.68 -17.60
C GLU A 6 -18.96 1.51 -18.44
N ASP A 7 -19.22 2.75 -18.03
CA ASP A 7 -20.15 3.70 -18.64
C ASP A 7 -19.46 4.93 -19.26
N GLY A 8 -18.13 4.97 -19.27
CA GLY A 8 -17.36 6.12 -19.77
C GLY A 8 -17.42 7.39 -18.90
N VAL A 9 -18.07 7.37 -17.74
CA VAL A 9 -18.23 8.55 -16.87
C VAL A 9 -17.12 8.62 -15.82
N PHE A 10 -16.37 9.72 -15.82
CA PHE A 10 -15.44 10.04 -14.74
C PHE A 10 -16.20 10.54 -13.52
N ARG A 11 -16.05 9.85 -12.38
CA ARG A 11 -16.73 10.21 -11.12
C ARG A 11 -15.80 10.97 -10.17
N THR A 12 -14.60 10.44 -9.92
CA THR A 12 -13.62 11.04 -9.04
C THR A 12 -12.25 10.39 -9.22
N PHE A 13 -11.22 10.99 -8.64
CA PHE A 13 -9.89 10.41 -8.52
C PHE A 13 -9.85 9.39 -7.38
N ALA A 14 -9.04 8.33 -7.55
CA ALA A 14 -8.69 7.46 -6.43
C ALA A 14 -7.74 8.23 -5.49
N ASN A 15 -8.03 8.18 -4.19
CA ASN A 15 -7.10 8.68 -3.17
C ASN A 15 -6.18 7.54 -2.71
N THR A 16 -4.89 7.84 -2.57
CA THR A 16 -3.94 6.91 -1.94
C THR A 16 -4.20 6.88 -0.44
N GLY A 17 -4.29 5.68 0.13
CA GLY A 17 -4.40 5.46 1.55
C GLY A 17 -3.53 4.30 2.01
N GLY A 18 -3.36 4.19 3.33
CA GLY A 18 -2.62 3.10 3.96
C GLY A 18 -2.75 3.15 5.47
N ASP A 19 -2.42 2.05 6.13
CA ASP A 19 -2.39 1.98 7.59
C ASP A 19 -1.16 2.71 8.12
N MET A 20 -1.39 3.71 8.96
CA MET A 20 -0.34 4.54 9.54
C MET A 20 0.01 4.07 10.95
N VAL A 21 1.30 4.07 11.25
CA VAL A 21 1.82 3.84 12.61
C VAL A 21 2.54 5.08 13.11
N HIS A 22 2.69 5.19 14.43
CA HIS A 22 3.51 6.23 15.00
C HIS A 22 5.00 6.00 14.66
N LYS A 23 5.74 7.06 14.34
CA LYS A 23 7.16 6.98 13.94
C LYS A 23 8.10 6.35 14.98
N ASN A 24 7.70 6.37 16.25
CA ASN A 24 8.45 5.77 17.36
C ASN A 24 7.89 4.40 17.78
N MET A 25 6.99 3.80 17.00
CA MET A 25 6.52 2.45 17.29
C MET A 25 7.69 1.47 17.13
N ASP A 26 7.74 0.45 17.99
CA ASP A 26 8.83 -0.53 17.95
C ASP A 26 8.96 -1.17 16.57
N LYS A 27 10.20 -1.25 16.07
CA LYS A 27 10.50 -1.74 14.73
C LYS A 27 10.04 -3.18 14.53
N LYS A 28 10.24 -4.04 15.53
CA LYS A 28 9.85 -5.45 15.46
C LYS A 28 8.32 -5.58 15.43
N LEU A 29 7.61 -4.78 16.21
CA LEU A 29 6.16 -4.70 16.18
C LEU A 29 5.64 -4.25 14.81
N VAL A 30 6.17 -3.16 14.24
CA VAL A 30 5.74 -2.66 12.93
C VAL A 30 6.02 -3.69 11.82
N LYS A 31 7.19 -4.35 11.88
CA LYS A 31 7.50 -5.44 10.94
C LYS A 31 6.49 -6.57 11.03
N ALA A 32 6.17 -7.01 12.25
CA ALA A 32 5.20 -8.08 12.47
C ALA A 32 3.80 -7.72 11.97
N LEU A 33 3.33 -6.48 12.23
CA LEU A 33 2.05 -5.98 11.74
C LEU A 33 2.01 -5.93 10.21
N THR A 34 3.07 -5.40 9.59
CA THR A 34 3.17 -5.27 8.14
C THR A 34 3.22 -6.65 7.47
N ALA A 35 4.01 -7.58 8.01
CA ALA A 35 4.07 -8.95 7.51
C ALA A 35 2.72 -9.68 7.64
N ALA A 36 2.00 -9.48 8.75
CA ALA A 36 0.66 -10.03 8.95
C ALA A 36 -0.34 -9.46 7.93
N PHE A 37 -0.27 -8.15 7.66
CA PHE A 37 -1.07 -7.51 6.61
C PHE A 37 -0.78 -8.12 5.24
N ILE A 38 0.49 -8.19 4.83
CA ILE A 38 0.93 -8.76 3.54
C ILE A 38 0.38 -10.18 3.35
N LYS A 39 0.52 -11.03 4.36
CA LYS A 39 0.00 -12.41 4.37
C LYS A 39 -1.54 -12.46 4.26
N GLY A 40 -2.22 -11.44 4.78
CA GLY A 40 -3.68 -11.33 4.75
C GLY A 40 -4.27 -10.86 3.43
N VAL A 41 -3.51 -10.15 2.59
CA VAL A 41 -4.02 -9.54 1.33
C VAL A 41 -4.73 -10.55 0.42
N PRO A 42 -4.21 -11.77 0.15
CA PRO A 42 -4.91 -12.73 -0.71
C PRO A 42 -6.26 -13.19 -0.14
N ALA A 43 -6.36 -13.30 1.18
CA ALA A 43 -7.62 -13.64 1.85
C ALA A 43 -8.61 -12.49 1.78
N LEU A 44 -8.14 -11.25 1.92
CA LEU A 44 -8.94 -10.03 1.76
C LEU A 44 -9.52 -9.95 0.34
N GLN A 45 -8.67 -10.08 -0.69
CA GLN A 45 -9.06 -10.02 -2.10
C GLN A 45 -10.08 -11.10 -2.49
N ARG A 46 -10.06 -12.25 -1.80
CA ARG A 46 -11.03 -13.33 -2.01
C ARG A 46 -12.38 -13.06 -1.34
N LYS A 47 -12.38 -12.52 -0.12
CA LYS A 47 -13.59 -12.37 0.71
C LYS A 47 -14.31 -11.05 0.51
N VAL A 48 -13.60 -10.02 0.04
CA VAL A 48 -14.12 -8.66 -0.04
C VAL A 48 -14.21 -8.24 -1.51
N PRO A 49 -15.43 -8.13 -2.10
CA PRO A 49 -15.59 -7.87 -3.53
C PRO A 49 -14.90 -6.59 -4.01
N PHE A 50 -14.98 -5.50 -3.23
CA PHE A 50 -14.33 -4.23 -3.58
C PHE A 50 -12.80 -4.28 -3.45
N ALA A 51 -12.24 -5.26 -2.71
CA ALA A 51 -10.80 -5.32 -2.48
C ALA A 51 -10.00 -5.56 -3.77
N LYS A 52 -10.65 -6.07 -4.82
CA LYS A 52 -10.06 -6.29 -6.15
C LYS A 52 -9.87 -5.01 -6.96
N THR A 53 -10.70 -3.99 -6.71
CA THR A 53 -10.61 -2.69 -7.38
C THR A 53 -9.77 -1.69 -6.58
N THR A 54 -9.43 -2.03 -5.34
CA THR A 54 -8.52 -1.28 -4.49
C THR A 54 -7.09 -1.83 -4.57
N LYS A 55 -6.11 -0.95 -4.44
CA LYS A 55 -4.68 -1.28 -4.56
C LYS A 55 -4.05 -1.91 -3.30
N TYR A 56 -4.80 -2.73 -2.55
CA TYR A 56 -4.22 -3.43 -1.39
C TYR A 56 -3.05 -4.32 -1.81
N GLY A 57 -1.92 -4.20 -1.10
CA GLY A 57 -0.71 -4.94 -1.43
C GLY A 57 0.20 -4.28 -2.48
N ILE A 58 -0.19 -3.13 -3.03
CA ILE A 58 0.62 -2.38 -4.01
C ILE A 58 1.33 -1.23 -3.30
N ILE A 59 2.65 -1.22 -3.37
CA ILE A 59 3.51 -0.16 -2.80
C ILE A 59 4.31 0.61 -3.86
N ASP A 60 4.04 0.35 -5.13
CA ASP A 60 4.71 1.01 -6.25
C ASP A 60 4.42 2.52 -6.24
N ASP A 61 5.47 3.34 -6.24
CA ASP A 61 5.34 4.79 -6.09
C ASP A 61 4.62 5.43 -7.29
N ALA A 62 4.83 4.92 -8.51
CA ALA A 62 4.11 5.45 -9.67
C ALA A 62 2.58 5.26 -9.54
N GLN A 63 2.15 4.26 -8.77
CA GLN A 63 0.74 3.99 -8.51
C GLN A 63 0.19 4.63 -7.24
N MET A 64 1.03 4.88 -6.25
CA MET A 64 0.63 5.33 -4.91
C MET A 64 1.02 6.78 -4.62
N GLY A 65 2.04 7.34 -5.28
CA GLY A 65 2.46 8.73 -5.15
C GLY A 65 3.06 9.08 -3.77
N MET A 66 3.60 8.10 -3.06
CA MET A 66 4.14 8.25 -1.70
C MET A 66 5.29 9.27 -1.65
N CYS A 67 6.18 9.23 -2.65
CA CYS A 67 7.33 10.13 -2.72
C CYS A 67 6.91 11.57 -3.00
N SER A 68 5.94 11.78 -3.89
CA SER A 68 5.38 13.11 -4.15
C SER A 68 4.68 13.67 -2.90
N ALA A 69 4.00 12.81 -2.14
CA ALA A 69 3.36 13.15 -0.89
C ALA A 69 4.32 13.29 0.30
N LYS A 70 5.62 12.98 0.13
CA LYS A 70 6.65 12.95 1.19
C LYS A 70 6.28 12.04 2.37
N VAL A 71 5.53 10.97 2.09
CA VAL A 71 5.18 9.94 3.07
C VAL A 71 6.24 8.85 3.04
N LYS A 72 6.72 8.44 4.22
CA LYS A 72 7.76 7.42 4.37
C LYS A 72 7.20 6.19 5.05
N PHE A 73 7.69 5.03 4.64
CA PHE A 73 7.48 3.79 5.36
C PHE A 73 8.29 3.80 6.65
N HIS A 74 7.73 3.16 7.68
CA HIS A 74 8.50 2.86 8.87
C HIS A 74 9.59 1.84 8.54
N PRO A 75 10.80 1.87 9.15
CA PRO A 75 11.87 0.92 8.84
C PRO A 75 11.46 -0.56 8.99
N GLY A 76 10.60 -0.86 9.98
CA GLY A 76 10.04 -2.21 10.15
C GLY A 76 9.11 -2.62 9.00
N ALA A 77 8.37 -1.67 8.43
CA ALA A 77 7.53 -1.92 7.26
C ALA A 77 8.38 -2.09 5.99
N VAL A 78 9.45 -1.30 5.83
CA VAL A 78 10.40 -1.46 4.72
C VAL A 78 10.94 -2.88 4.68
N GLU A 79 11.45 -3.39 5.81
CA GLU A 79 11.96 -4.75 5.89
C GLU A 79 10.89 -5.80 5.55
N ALA A 80 9.67 -5.66 6.06
CA ALA A 80 8.60 -6.63 5.78
C ALA A 80 8.23 -6.67 4.29
N TRP A 81 8.17 -5.51 3.62
CA TRP A 81 7.88 -5.43 2.19
C TRP A 81 9.02 -6.02 1.34
N GLU A 82 10.27 -5.70 1.68
CA GLU A 82 11.44 -6.22 0.98
C GLU A 82 11.61 -7.74 1.17
N GLU A 83 11.37 -8.26 2.38
CA GLU A 83 11.33 -9.71 2.65
C GLU A 83 10.20 -10.43 1.90
N ALA A 84 9.08 -9.74 1.67
CA ALA A 84 7.99 -10.24 0.83
C ALA A 84 8.26 -10.10 -0.68
N GLY A 85 9.44 -9.62 -1.09
CA GLY A 85 9.86 -9.52 -2.48
C GLY A 85 9.43 -8.23 -3.18
N HIS A 86 8.93 -7.24 -2.46
CA HIS A 86 8.57 -5.94 -3.02
C HIS A 86 9.73 -4.94 -2.93
N LYS A 87 9.91 -4.10 -3.95
CA LYS A 87 10.87 -2.99 -3.90
C LYS A 87 10.22 -1.74 -3.35
N VAL A 88 10.63 -1.30 -2.17
CA VAL A 88 10.24 0.01 -1.62
C VAL A 88 11.03 1.09 -2.35
N ALA A 89 10.36 2.15 -2.82
CA ALA A 89 11.03 3.27 -3.47
C ALA A 89 11.96 4.00 -2.48
N ASP A 90 13.18 4.34 -2.91
CA ASP A 90 14.19 4.91 -2.01
C ASP A 90 13.77 6.26 -1.39
N CYS A 91 12.97 7.06 -2.11
CA CYS A 91 12.39 8.29 -1.59
C CYS A 91 11.32 8.08 -0.50
N ALA A 92 10.72 6.90 -0.45
CA ALA A 92 9.71 6.51 0.52
C ALA A 92 10.27 5.63 1.66
N LYS A 93 11.57 5.36 1.67
CA LYS A 93 12.25 4.72 2.81
C LYS A 93 12.47 5.70 3.97
#